data_AF-A0A2M7L1D5-F1
#
_entry.id   AF-A0A2M7L1D5-F1
#
_cell.length_a   1.000
_cell.length_b   1.000
_cell.length_c   1.000
_cell.angle_alpha   90.00
_cell.angle_beta   90.00
_cell.angle_gamma   90.00
#
_symmetry.space_group_name_H-M   'P 1'
#
loop_
_entity.id
_entity.type
_entity.pdbx_description
1 polymer ?
#
loop_
_entity_poly.entity_id
_entity_poly.type
_entity_poly.pdbx_seq_one_letter_code
_entity_poly.pdbx_strand_id
1 'polypeptide(L)'
;MHKTDPLTGLCVRSFTVSVALLVLLFATGCHRHLLHLPAHDARLLMAEGLVAALLGHFAYYYALKYGVASQVVPIAACFPLFALAGGVLFFAERLTVVRLCGTVLIIAGVVLLKR
;
A
#
# COMPACT_ATOMS: atom_id res chain seq x y z
N MET A 1 -7.72 -4.38 -24.30
CA MET A 1 -7.03 -3.54 -23.28
C MET A 1 -5.73 -3.07 -23.88
N HIS A 2 -5.63 -1.78 -24.23
CA HIS A 2 -4.40 -1.20 -24.76
C HIS A 2 -3.26 -1.46 -23.77
N LYS A 3 -2.07 -1.84 -24.27
CA LYS A 3 -0.82 -1.92 -23.50
C LYS A 3 -0.44 -0.52 -23.01
N THR A 4 -1.17 0.03 -22.04
CA THR A 4 -0.76 1.25 -21.34
C THR A 4 0.43 0.89 -20.48
N ASP A 5 1.49 1.67 -20.60
CA ASP A 5 2.68 1.44 -19.80
C ASP A 5 2.33 1.55 -18.30
N PRO A 6 2.79 0.63 -17.44
CA PRO A 6 2.51 0.66 -16.01
C PRO A 6 2.88 2.01 -15.37
N LEU A 7 3.87 2.70 -15.93
CA LEU A 7 4.23 4.07 -15.57
C LEU A 7 3.09 5.06 -15.83
N THR A 8 2.43 4.99 -16.98
CA THR A 8 1.30 5.89 -17.30
C THR A 8 0.13 5.68 -16.34
N GLY A 9 -0.19 4.43 -16.02
CA GLY A 9 -1.25 4.10 -15.05
C GLY A 9 -0.92 4.64 -13.65
N LEU A 10 0.34 4.49 -13.22
CA LEU A 10 0.81 5.01 -11.94
C LEU A 10 0.77 6.55 -11.89
N CYS A 11 1.22 7.22 -12.96
CA CYS A 11 1.19 8.68 -13.04
C CYS A 11 -0.24 9.24 -12.96
N VAL A 12 -1.17 8.65 -13.71
CA VAL A 12 -2.58 9.09 -13.70
C VAL A 12 -3.19 8.88 -12.31
N ARG A 13 -3.02 7.70 -11.72
CA ARG A 13 -3.49 7.40 -10.35
C ARG A 13 -2.96 8.40 -9.34
N SER A 14 -1.64 8.61 -9.32
CA SER A 14 -0.99 9.50 -8.34
C SER A 14 -1.45 10.95 -8.52
N PHE A 15 -1.63 11.41 -9.75
CA PHE A 15 -2.14 12.75 -10.04
C PHE A 15 -3.58 12.93 -9.53
N THR A 16 -4.49 11.99 -9.84
CA THR A 16 -5.88 12.04 -9.39
C THR A 16 -6.00 12.03 -7.86
N VAL A 17 -5.25 11.13 -7.20
CA VAL A 17 -5.26 11.03 -5.73
C VAL A 17 -4.72 12.30 -5.08
N SER A 18 -3.66 12.88 -5.64
CA SER A 18 -3.05 14.12 -5.10
C SER A 18 -4.01 15.30 -5.18
N VAL A 19 -4.72 15.46 -6.30
CA VAL A 19 -5.73 16.51 -6.46
C VAL A 19 -6.87 16.32 -5.45
N ALA A 20 -7.39 15.10 -5.29
CA ALA A 20 -8.45 14.82 -4.34
C ALA A 20 -8.03 15.08 -2.89
N LEU A 21 -6.82 14.68 -2.51
CA LEU A 21 -6.24 14.95 -1.19
C LEU A 21 -6.07 16.45 -0.94
N LEU A 22 -5.62 17.20 -1.94
CA LEU A 22 -5.47 18.66 -1.83
C LEU A 22 -6.83 19.32 -1.58
N VAL A 23 -7.86 18.95 -2.33
CA VAL A 23 -9.24 19.46 -2.13
C VAL A 23 -9.74 19.13 -0.72
N LEU A 24 -9.55 17.90 -0.25
CA LEU A 24 -9.93 17.49 1.09
C LEU A 24 -9.17 18.26 2.18
N LEU A 25 -7.88 18.53 1.97
CA LEU A 25 -7.08 19.32 2.89
C LEU A 25 -7.63 20.73 3.07
N PHE A 26 -7.99 21.39 1.95
CA PHE A 26 -8.61 22.70 1.97
C PHE A 26 -10.01 22.66 2.61
N ALA A 27 -10.79 21.62 2.33
CA ALA A 27 -12.15 21.46 2.87
C ALA A 27 -12.17 21.16 4.38
N THR A 28 -11.21 20.38 4.90
CA THR A 28 -11.13 20.01 6.32
C THR A 28 -10.43 21.05 7.19
N GLY A 29 -9.75 22.03 6.59
CA GLY A 29 -9.03 23.06 7.35
C GLY A 29 -7.84 22.54 8.17
N CYS A 30 -7.47 21.25 8.04
CA CYS A 30 -6.37 20.60 8.78
C CYS A 30 -4.96 20.99 8.30
N HIS A 31 -4.81 22.05 7.50
CA HIS A 31 -3.52 22.60 7.05
C HIS A 31 -2.52 22.83 8.20
N ARG A 32 -3.02 23.23 9.37
CA ARG A 32 -2.23 23.55 10.56
C ARG A 32 -1.61 22.32 11.24
N HIS A 33 -2.20 21.14 11.04
CA HIS A 33 -1.68 19.87 11.55
C HIS A 33 -0.50 19.37 10.69
N LEU A 34 -0.55 19.60 9.37
CA LEU A 34 0.59 19.34 8.49
C LEU A 34 1.79 20.25 8.81
N LEU A 35 1.54 21.52 9.15
CA LEU A 35 2.58 22.49 9.49
C LEU A 35 3.25 22.23 10.85
N HIS A 36 2.57 21.52 11.76
CA HIS A 36 3.14 21.12 13.05
C HIS A 36 3.81 19.74 13.02
N LEU A 37 3.85 19.05 11.86
CA LEU A 37 4.56 17.79 11.75
C LEU A 37 6.06 18.04 11.96
N PRO A 38 6.69 17.33 12.93
CA PRO A 38 8.13 17.45 13.12
C PRO A 38 8.86 16.95 11.85
N ALA A 39 9.94 17.64 11.47
CA ALA A 39 10.69 17.36 10.25
C ALA A 39 11.27 15.93 10.16
N HIS A 40 11.39 15.25 11.30
CA HIS A 40 11.76 13.83 11.34
C HIS A 40 10.64 12.93 10.79
N ASP A 41 9.42 13.10 11.28
CA ASP A 41 8.27 12.28 10.88
C ASP A 41 7.86 12.58 9.43
N ALA A 42 7.95 13.84 9.01
CA ALA A 42 7.74 14.23 7.62
C ALA A 42 8.69 13.50 6.66
N ARG A 43 9.99 13.39 7.02
CA ARG A 43 10.98 12.67 6.18
C ARG A 43 10.71 11.16 6.15
N LEU A 44 10.32 10.56 7.27
CA LEU A 44 9.96 9.14 7.32
C LEU A 44 8.73 8.84 6.46
N LEU A 45 7.69 9.67 6.54
CA LEU A 45 6.48 9.55 5.72
C LEU A 45 6.78 9.76 4.22
N MET A 46 7.64 10.73 3.88
CA MET A 46 8.05 10.93 2.49
C MET A 46 8.86 9.74 1.97
N ALA A 47 9.78 9.18 2.77
CA ALA A 47 10.55 8.02 2.38
C ALA A 47 9.66 6.77 2.21
N GLU A 48 8.75 6.52 3.14
CA GLU A 48 7.75 5.44 3.08
C GLU A 48 6.87 5.58 1.85
N GLY A 49 6.28 6.76 1.64
CA GLY A 49 5.44 7.05 0.48
C GLY A 49 6.19 6.89 -0.84
N LEU A 50 7.45 7.35 -0.91
CA LEU A 50 8.27 7.22 -2.11
C LEU A 50 8.58 5.75 -2.42
N VAL A 51 8.99 4.97 -1.41
CA VAL A 51 9.30 3.54 -1.56
C VAL A 51 8.04 2.75 -1.92
N ALA A 52 6.94 2.96 -1.21
CA ALA A 52 5.68 2.27 -1.46
C ALA A 52 5.09 2.63 -2.84
N ALA A 53 5.09 3.92 -3.20
CA ALA A 53 4.52 4.37 -4.45
C ALA A 53 5.39 4.04 -5.66
N LEU A 54 6.71 4.24 -5.58
CA LEU A 54 7.60 3.87 -6.68
C LEU A 54 7.76 2.36 -6.73
N LEU A 55 8.38 1.73 -5.75
CA LEU A 55 8.73 0.31 -5.85
C LEU A 55 7.50 -0.59 -5.75
N GLY A 56 6.63 -0.35 -4.77
CA GLY A 56 5.45 -1.18 -4.52
C GLY A 56 4.45 -1.15 -5.66
N HIS A 57 3.94 0.02 -6.02
CA HIS A 57 2.97 0.11 -7.12
C HIS A 57 3.60 -0.17 -8.48
N PHE A 58 4.84 0.23 -8.75
CA PHE A 58 5.48 -0.11 -10.03
C PHE A 58 5.60 -1.63 -10.18
N ALA A 59 6.07 -2.34 -9.15
CA ALA A 59 6.13 -3.81 -9.17
C ALA A 59 4.74 -4.44 -9.33
N TYR A 60 3.71 -3.90 -8.66
CA TYR A 60 2.33 -4.38 -8.80
C TYR A 60 1.77 -4.19 -10.22
N TYR A 61 1.89 -2.98 -10.78
CA TYR A 61 1.45 -2.69 -12.14
C TYR A 61 2.27 -3.44 -13.19
N TYR A 62 3.57 -3.66 -12.94
CA TYR A 62 4.43 -4.50 -13.78
C TYR A 62 3.96 -5.96 -13.72
N ALA A 63 3.72 -6.52 -12.53
CA ALA A 63 3.19 -7.87 -12.38
C ALA A 63 1.83 -8.04 -13.08
N LEU A 64 0.95 -7.04 -13.02
CA LEU A 64 -0.32 -7.05 -13.77
C LEU A 64 -0.14 -6.96 -15.29
N LYS A 65 0.95 -6.35 -15.78
CA LYS A 65 1.24 -6.25 -17.22
C LYS A 65 1.66 -7.61 -17.81
N TYR A 66 2.39 -8.43 -17.04
CA TYR A 66 2.95 -9.70 -17.49
C TYR A 66 2.20 -10.94 -16.97
N GLY A 67 1.47 -10.82 -15.87
CA GLY A 67 0.70 -11.88 -15.25
C GLY A 67 -0.80 -11.67 -15.39
N VAL A 68 -1.58 -12.74 -15.19
CA VAL A 68 -3.04 -12.64 -15.12
C VAL A 68 -3.45 -12.01 -13.79
N ALA A 69 -4.39 -11.06 -13.83
CA ALA A 69 -4.87 -10.37 -12.63
C ALA A 69 -5.35 -11.34 -11.53
N SER A 70 -5.98 -12.46 -11.93
CA SER A 70 -6.45 -13.51 -11.02
C SER A 70 -5.33 -14.24 -10.24
N GLN A 71 -4.06 -14.11 -10.64
CA GLN A 71 -2.92 -14.63 -9.89
C GLN A 71 -2.21 -13.51 -9.11
N VAL A 72 -2.05 -12.34 -9.73
CA VAL A 72 -1.34 -11.19 -9.12
C VAL A 72 -2.10 -10.63 -7.93
N VAL A 73 -3.43 -10.53 -8.01
CA VAL A 73 -4.28 -9.96 -6.94
C VAL A 73 -4.21 -10.80 -5.66
N PRO A 74 -4.37 -12.14 -5.69
CA PRO A 74 -4.17 -12.97 -4.50
C PRO A 74 -2.76 -12.84 -3.90
N ILE A 75 -1.71 -12.80 -4.73
CA ILE A 75 -0.33 -12.66 -4.25
C ILE A 75 -0.16 -11.31 -3.54
N ALA A 76 -0.67 -10.22 -4.12
CA ALA A 76 -0.63 -8.90 -3.48
C ALA A 76 -1.44 -8.86 -2.18
N ALA A 77 -2.55 -9.61 -2.11
CA ALA A 77 -3.38 -9.71 -0.90
C ALA A 77 -2.69 -10.44 0.26
N CYS A 78 -1.56 -11.12 0.02
CA CYS A 78 -0.70 -11.67 1.08
C CYS A 78 0.13 -10.60 1.82
N PHE A 79 0.03 -9.30 1.46
CA PHE A 79 0.68 -8.19 2.17
C PHE A 79 0.60 -8.28 3.71
N PRO A 80 -0.53 -8.65 4.34
CA PRO A 80 -0.62 -8.72 5.80
C PRO A 80 0.35 -9.71 6.45
N LEU A 81 0.77 -10.76 5.74
CA LEU A 81 1.82 -11.68 6.19
C LEU A 81 3.17 -10.94 6.31
N PHE A 82 3.53 -10.19 5.28
CA PHE A 82 4.76 -9.40 5.26
C PHE A 82 4.71 -8.26 6.29
N ALA A 83 3.56 -7.63 6.47
CA ALA A 83 3.36 -6.61 7.50
C ALA A 83 3.57 -7.19 8.90
N LEU A 84 3.04 -8.38 9.20
CA LEU A 84 3.27 -9.07 10.47
C LEU A 84 4.73 -9.49 10.66
N ALA A 85 5.35 -10.07 9.64
CA ALA A 85 6.76 -10.44 9.69
C ALA A 85 7.65 -9.21 9.95
N GLY A 86 7.38 -8.10 9.26
CA GLY A 86 8.06 -6.83 9.46
C GLY A 86 7.81 -6.23 10.85
N GLY A 87 6.57 -6.25 11.35
CA GLY A 87 6.23 -5.76 12.69
C GLY A 87 6.94 -6.54 13.80
N VAL A 88 7.06 -7.86 13.67
CA VAL A 88 7.81 -8.69 14.62
C VAL A 88 9.31 -8.42 14.52
N LEU A 89 9.86 -8.31 13.31
CA LEU A 89 11.31 -8.16 13.09
C LEU A 89 11.83 -6.77 13.45
N PHE A 90 11.14 -5.71 13.04
CA PHE A 90 11.58 -4.32 13.21
C PHE A 90 11.00 -3.65 14.46
N PHE A 91 9.77 -3.98 14.84
CA PHE A 91 9.07 -3.34 15.97
C PHE A 91 8.98 -4.23 17.22
N ALA A 92 9.57 -5.44 17.19
CA ALA A 92 9.53 -6.41 18.28
C ALA A 92 8.11 -6.63 18.84
N GLU A 93 7.11 -6.54 17.97
CA GLU A 93 5.72 -6.63 18.39
C GLU A 93 5.41 -8.03 18.94
N ARG A 94 4.68 -8.08 20.07
CA ARG A 94 4.23 -9.36 20.65
C ARG A 94 3.24 -10.02 19.70
N LEU A 95 3.55 -11.26 19.30
CA LEU A 95 2.65 -12.10 18.53
C LEU A 95 1.50 -12.59 19.42
N THR A 96 0.40 -11.84 19.42
CA THR A 96 -0.84 -12.24 20.09
C THR A 96 -1.59 -13.25 19.25
N VAL A 97 -2.24 -14.23 19.89
CA VAL A 97 -3.08 -15.26 19.23
C VAL A 97 -4.09 -14.65 18.26
N VAL A 98 -4.66 -13.49 18.62
CA VAL A 98 -5.61 -12.73 17.77
C VAL A 98 -4.99 -12.32 16.44
N ARG A 99 -3.74 -11.87 16.42
CA ARG A 99 -3.04 -11.47 15.18
C ARG A 99 -2.82 -12.67 14.28
N LEU A 100 -2.39 -13.79 14.86
CA LEU A 100 -2.18 -15.04 14.13
C LEU A 100 -3.48 -15.56 13.51
N CYS A 101 -4.58 -15.56 14.27
CA CYS A 101 -5.91 -15.89 13.75
C CYS A 101 -6.34 -14.95 12.62
N GLY A 102 -6.09 -13.63 12.77
CA GLY A 102 -6.36 -12.65 11.72
C GLY A 102 -5.57 -12.93 10.43
N THR A 103 -4.29 -13.27 10.54
CA THR A 103 -3.47 -13.66 9.38
C THR A 103 -4.01 -14.89 8.69
N VAL A 104 -4.33 -15.94 9.46
CA VAL A 104 -4.87 -17.20 8.92
C VAL A 104 -6.20 -16.95 8.21
N LEU A 105 -7.06 -16.10 8.78
CA LEU A 105 -8.34 -15.73 8.17
C LEU A 105 -8.15 -14.96 6.86
N ILE A 106 -7.20 -14.03 6.80
CA ILE A 106 -6.86 -13.31 5.56
C ILE A 106 -6.36 -14.29 4.50
N ILE A 107 -5.41 -15.17 4.86
CA ILE A 107 -4.89 -16.18 3.93
C ILE A 107 -6.02 -17.08 3.43
N ALA A 108 -6.90 -17.53 4.31
CA ALA A 108 -8.05 -18.36 3.95
C ALA A 108 -8.98 -17.63 2.96
N GLY A 109 -9.28 -16.35 3.20
CA GLY A 109 -10.06 -15.52 2.28
C GLY A 109 -9.40 -15.37 0.90
N VAL A 110 -8.08 -15.14 0.87
CA VAL A 110 -7.30 -15.03 -0.37
C VAL A 110 -7.30 -16.34 -1.15
N VAL A 111 -7.14 -17.48 -0.47
CA VAL A 111 -7.19 -18.82 -1.08
C VAL A 111 -8.57 -19.13 -1.63
N LEU A 112 -9.64 -18.72 -0.94
CA LEU A 112 -11.02 -18.90 -1.39
C LEU A 112 -11.31 -18.09 -2.65
N LEU A 113 -10.83 -16.84 -2.73
CA LEU A 113 -11.02 -15.97 -3.89
C LEU A 113 -10.23 -16.42 -5.13
N LYS A 114 -9.15 -17.17 -4.92
CA LYS A 114 -8.32 -17.73 -6.01
C LYS A 114 -8.99 -18.92 -6.72
N ARG A 115 -9.96 -19.59 -6.08
CA ARG A 115 -10.70 -20.74 -6.62
C ARG A 115 -11.88 -20.29 -7.46
#